data_AF-A0A439JQ93-F1
#
_entry.id   AF-A0A439JQ93-F1
#
_cell.length_a   1.000
_cell.length_b   1.000
_cell.length_c   1.000
_cell.angle_alpha   90.00
_cell.angle_beta   90.00
_cell.angle_gamma   90.00
#
_symmetry.space_group_name_H-M   'P 1'
#
loop_
_entity.id
_entity.type
_entity.pdbx_description
1 polymer ?
#
loop_
_entity_poly.entity_id
_entity_poly.type
_entity_poly.pdbx_seq_one_letter_code
_entity_poly.pdbx_strand_id
1 'polypeptide(L)'
;LAGNKISGKAAGTINPNGASDFALDLASTGPSLPMALGSTESPINLELQALSVEVAGQGMQSRLNISATLPSVATNLAKAEGMALALHSDAFDLKGRTGPISGTVTADKIGLDNPTIAPLLAGRITAKVAGDLATDTIVIDSGSVTSEALDTGFNGRVSLADGAIDLNLRADAASA
;
A
#
# COMPACT_ATOMS: atom_id res chain seq x y z
N LEU A 1 8.10 -18.99 -11.88
CA LEU A 1 7.35 -18.12 -12.81
C LEU A 1 8.39 -17.22 -13.50
N ALA A 2 8.48 -17.24 -14.83
CA ALA A 2 9.40 -16.35 -15.53
C ALA A 2 8.76 -15.87 -16.83
N GLY A 3 8.73 -14.55 -17.02
CA GLY A 3 8.38 -13.88 -18.25
C GLY A 3 9.50 -12.92 -18.67
N ASN A 4 9.34 -12.25 -19.80
CA ASN A 4 10.40 -11.43 -20.39
C ASN A 4 10.87 -10.25 -19.52
N LYS A 5 10.01 -9.75 -18.61
CA LYS A 5 10.28 -8.58 -17.76
C LYS A 5 10.14 -8.85 -16.27
N ILE A 6 9.70 -10.04 -15.88
CA ILE A 6 9.42 -10.39 -14.49
C ILE A 6 9.79 -11.83 -14.24
N SER A 7 10.45 -12.09 -13.12
CA SER A 7 10.74 -13.42 -12.63
C SER A 7 10.22 -13.55 -11.21
N GLY A 8 9.93 -14.77 -10.81
CA GLY A 8 9.42 -14.99 -9.49
C GLY A 8 9.31 -16.45 -9.11
N LYS A 9 9.22 -16.65 -7.81
CA LYS A 9 9.05 -17.95 -7.17
C LYS A 9 7.72 -17.94 -6.46
N ALA A 10 6.96 -19.01 -6.63
CA ALA A 10 5.74 -19.25 -5.88
C ALA A 10 5.86 -20.67 -5.31
N ALA A 11 5.58 -20.82 -4.04
CA ALA A 11 5.65 -22.10 -3.34
C ALA A 11 4.55 -22.20 -2.30
N GLY A 12 4.18 -23.44 -1.97
CA GLY A 12 3.22 -23.73 -0.92
C GLY A 12 1.76 -23.74 -1.38
N THR A 13 0.83 -23.63 -0.44
CA THR A 13 -0.62 -23.77 -0.64
C THR A 13 -1.40 -22.73 0.14
N ILE A 14 -2.51 -22.29 -0.45
CA ILE A 14 -3.52 -21.47 0.22
C ILE A 14 -4.75 -22.36 0.42
N ASN A 15 -5.15 -22.56 1.66
CA ASN A 15 -6.37 -23.28 2.02
C ASN A 15 -7.22 -22.43 2.98
N PRO A 16 -8.27 -21.76 2.47
CA PRO A 16 -9.14 -20.94 3.31
C PRO A 16 -9.91 -21.72 4.39
N ASN A 17 -9.98 -23.05 4.29
CA ASN A 17 -10.63 -23.92 5.28
C ASN A 17 -9.61 -24.77 6.08
N GLY A 18 -8.31 -24.48 6.00
CA GLY A 18 -7.27 -25.28 6.62
C GLY A 18 -5.92 -24.58 6.70
N ALA A 19 -4.84 -25.34 6.78
CA ALA A 19 -3.49 -24.77 6.86
C ALA A 19 -3.07 -24.11 5.53
N SER A 20 -2.53 -22.91 5.63
CA SER A 20 -1.87 -22.20 4.54
C SER A 20 -0.40 -21.96 4.89
N ASP A 21 0.44 -22.12 3.89
CA ASP A 21 1.88 -21.88 3.86
C ASP A 21 2.09 -21.53 2.40
N PHE A 22 2.05 -20.24 2.05
CA PHE A 22 2.21 -19.80 0.68
C PHE A 22 3.17 -18.62 0.66
N ALA A 23 4.12 -18.67 -0.26
CA ALA A 23 5.04 -17.58 -0.52
C ALA A 23 5.07 -17.29 -2.02
N LEU A 24 5.04 -16.01 -2.36
CA LEU A 24 5.23 -15.49 -3.71
C LEU A 24 6.22 -14.35 -3.67
N ASP A 25 7.32 -14.49 -4.40
CA ASP A 25 8.26 -13.40 -4.65
C ASP A 25 8.29 -13.13 -6.15
N LEU A 26 8.04 -11.90 -6.54
CA LEU A 26 8.15 -11.38 -7.89
C LEU A 26 9.16 -10.23 -7.92
N ALA A 27 10.02 -10.23 -8.92
CA ALA A 27 10.97 -9.15 -9.18
C ALA A 27 11.11 -8.91 -10.68
N SER A 28 11.25 -7.64 -11.07
CA SER A 28 11.62 -7.32 -12.44
C SER A 28 13.00 -7.89 -12.77
N THR A 29 13.14 -8.45 -13.98
CA THR A 29 14.40 -8.99 -14.52
C THR A 29 15.24 -7.93 -15.24
N GLY A 30 14.78 -6.67 -15.28
CA GLY A 30 15.43 -5.54 -15.93
C GLY A 30 14.95 -4.22 -15.33
N PRO A 31 14.64 -3.19 -16.15
CA PRO A 31 13.94 -1.99 -15.68
C PRO A 31 12.62 -2.35 -14.99
N SER A 32 12.13 -1.49 -14.12
CA SER A 32 10.82 -1.68 -13.48
C SER A 32 9.70 -1.96 -14.49
N LEU A 33 8.68 -2.68 -14.02
CA LEU A 33 7.53 -3.04 -14.83
C LEU A 33 6.52 -1.88 -14.80
N PRO A 34 6.28 -1.19 -15.93
CA PRO A 34 5.24 -0.16 -15.98
C PRO A 34 3.85 -0.80 -15.89
N MET A 35 3.01 -0.23 -15.04
CA MET A 35 1.61 -0.60 -14.85
C MET A 35 0.76 0.68 -14.94
N ALA A 36 -0.34 0.62 -15.68
CA ALA A 36 -1.32 1.69 -15.74
C ALA A 36 -2.58 1.24 -15.01
N LEU A 37 -2.98 2.01 -13.99
CA LEU A 37 -4.23 1.87 -13.25
C LEU A 37 -5.06 3.14 -13.42
N GLY A 38 -6.33 3.11 -12.98
CA GLY A 38 -7.23 4.26 -13.06
C GLY A 38 -7.92 4.38 -14.42
N SER A 39 -8.67 5.48 -14.60
CA SER A 39 -9.36 5.78 -15.86
C SER A 39 -8.48 6.61 -16.79
N THR A 40 -8.93 6.81 -18.03
CA THR A 40 -8.27 7.71 -18.99
C THR A 40 -8.21 9.16 -18.51
N GLU A 41 -9.19 9.60 -17.73
CA GLU A 41 -9.28 10.95 -17.17
C GLU A 41 -8.40 11.13 -15.94
N SER A 42 -8.07 10.04 -15.24
CA SER A 42 -7.26 10.05 -14.01
C SER A 42 -6.34 8.83 -13.98
N PRO A 43 -5.33 8.78 -14.88
CA PRO A 43 -4.40 7.67 -14.94
C PRO A 43 -3.46 7.68 -13.74
N ILE A 44 -3.14 6.48 -13.29
CA ILE A 44 -2.13 6.22 -12.27
C ILE A 44 -1.08 5.32 -12.92
N ASN A 45 0.10 5.85 -13.17
CA ASN A 45 1.22 5.11 -13.73
C ASN A 45 2.14 4.67 -12.60
N LEU A 46 2.40 3.37 -12.49
CA LEU A 46 3.23 2.78 -11.46
C LEU A 46 4.37 2.01 -12.11
N GLU A 47 5.54 2.09 -11.50
CA GLU A 47 6.68 1.27 -11.85
C GLU A 47 6.85 0.22 -10.76
N LEU A 48 6.64 -1.06 -11.06
CA LEU A 48 6.80 -2.15 -10.09
C LEU A 48 8.18 -2.79 -10.24
N GLN A 49 8.99 -2.73 -9.18
CA GLN A 49 10.29 -3.39 -9.14
C GLN A 49 10.21 -4.77 -8.50
N ALA A 50 9.48 -4.89 -7.39
CA ALA A 50 9.34 -6.14 -6.65
C ALA A 50 8.01 -6.20 -5.89
N LEU A 51 7.50 -7.40 -5.70
CA LEU A 51 6.32 -7.73 -4.89
C LEU A 51 6.62 -9.03 -4.13
N SER A 52 6.38 -9.05 -2.83
CA SER A 52 6.43 -10.26 -2.02
C SER A 52 5.11 -10.44 -1.28
N VAL A 53 4.61 -11.66 -1.23
CA VAL A 53 3.40 -12.06 -0.50
C VAL A 53 3.70 -13.33 0.27
N GLU A 54 3.38 -13.33 1.56
CA GLU A 54 3.47 -14.49 2.43
C GLU A 54 2.14 -14.69 3.14
N VAL A 55 1.67 -15.93 3.16
CA VAL A 55 0.49 -16.36 3.91
C VAL A 55 0.88 -17.58 4.72
N ALA A 56 0.68 -17.51 6.04
CA ALA A 56 0.98 -18.62 6.93
C ALA A 56 -0.06 -18.71 8.04
N GLY A 57 -0.53 -19.91 8.37
CA GLY A 57 -1.48 -20.11 9.48
C GLY A 57 -2.67 -20.96 9.07
N GLN A 58 -3.81 -20.77 9.75
CA GLN A 58 -4.99 -21.62 9.56
C GLN A 58 -6.22 -20.79 9.23
N GLY A 59 -6.87 -21.09 8.11
CA GLY A 59 -8.19 -20.60 7.72
C GLY A 59 -8.42 -19.12 8.02
N MET A 60 -9.33 -18.85 8.95
CA MET A 60 -9.78 -17.50 9.35
C MET A 60 -8.79 -16.71 10.22
N GLN A 61 -7.63 -17.28 10.56
CA GLN A 61 -6.58 -16.67 11.37
C GLN A 61 -5.21 -16.86 10.70
N SER A 62 -5.12 -16.45 9.43
CA SER A 62 -3.88 -16.53 8.69
C SER A 62 -3.08 -15.25 8.88
N ARG A 63 -1.78 -15.38 9.12
CA ARG A 63 -0.85 -14.28 8.95
C ARG A 63 -0.75 -13.96 7.46
N LEU A 64 -0.84 -12.69 7.12
CA LEU A 64 -0.65 -12.16 5.78
C LEU A 64 0.42 -11.08 5.81
N ASN A 65 1.49 -11.23 5.03
CA ASN A 65 2.47 -10.19 4.76
C ASN A 65 2.45 -9.87 3.27
N ILE A 66 2.42 -8.59 2.93
CA ILE A 66 2.58 -8.10 1.57
C ILE A 66 3.62 -6.99 1.60
N SER A 67 4.58 -7.02 0.69
CA SER A 67 5.49 -5.88 0.49
C SER A 67 5.71 -5.61 -0.99
N ALA A 68 5.88 -4.34 -1.34
CA ALA A 68 6.14 -3.95 -2.71
C ALA A 68 7.15 -2.80 -2.77
N THR A 69 8.00 -2.82 -3.79
CA THR A 69 8.94 -1.75 -4.10
C THR A 69 8.57 -1.14 -5.44
N LEU A 70 8.27 0.16 -5.43
CA LEU A 70 7.90 0.90 -6.62
C LEU A 70 8.86 2.08 -6.83
N PRO A 71 9.70 2.07 -7.87
CA PRO A 71 10.58 3.20 -8.15
C PRO A 71 9.84 4.50 -8.38
N SER A 72 8.63 4.45 -8.95
CA SER A 72 7.77 5.63 -9.04
C SER A 72 6.29 5.31 -9.14
N VAL A 73 5.47 6.25 -8.67
CA VAL A 73 4.03 6.33 -8.93
C VAL A 73 3.70 7.75 -9.36
N ALA A 74 3.04 7.90 -10.50
CA ALA A 74 2.69 9.19 -11.07
C ALA A 74 1.20 9.27 -11.38
N THR A 75 0.61 10.41 -11.05
CA THR A 75 -0.73 10.83 -11.45
C THR A 75 -0.61 12.09 -12.31
N ASN A 76 -1.74 12.67 -12.73
CA ASN A 76 -1.74 13.96 -13.43
C ASN A 76 -1.19 15.13 -12.57
N LEU A 77 -1.20 15.00 -11.23
CA LEU A 77 -0.91 16.10 -10.32
C LEU A 77 0.36 15.90 -9.48
N ALA A 78 0.74 14.65 -9.25
CA ALA A 78 1.80 14.31 -8.32
C ALA A 78 2.62 13.11 -8.81
N LYS A 79 3.91 13.11 -8.46
CA LYS A 79 4.82 12.00 -8.67
C LYS A 79 5.54 11.65 -7.37
N ALA A 80 5.35 10.44 -6.89
CA ALA A 80 6.13 9.86 -5.81
C ALA A 80 7.27 9.00 -6.37
N GLU A 81 8.46 9.07 -5.76
CA GLU A 81 9.67 8.35 -6.17
C GLU A 81 10.21 7.55 -4.98
N GLY A 82 10.80 6.39 -5.25
CA GLY A 82 11.42 5.54 -4.21
C GLY A 82 10.40 5.02 -3.19
N MET A 83 9.30 4.43 -3.67
CA MET A 83 8.24 3.97 -2.78
C MET A 83 8.48 2.55 -2.29
N ALA A 84 8.18 2.33 -1.02
CA ALA A 84 8.07 0.99 -0.43
C ALA A 84 6.74 0.87 0.32
N LEU A 85 6.06 -0.26 0.14
CA LEU A 85 4.82 -0.59 0.81
C LEU A 85 5.02 -1.86 1.61
N ALA A 86 4.44 -1.90 2.80
CA ALA A 86 4.31 -3.10 3.61
C ALA A 86 2.89 -3.13 4.17
N LEU A 87 2.24 -4.28 4.08
CA LEU A 87 0.97 -4.57 4.73
C LEU A 87 1.13 -5.87 5.51
N HIS A 88 0.56 -5.90 6.70
CA HIS A 88 0.66 -7.00 7.63
C HIS A 88 -0.68 -7.24 8.34
N SER A 89 -1.03 -8.51 8.51
CA SER A 89 -2.14 -8.96 9.34
C SER A 89 -1.72 -10.22 10.08
N ASP A 90 -2.02 -10.32 11.38
CA ASP A 90 -1.80 -11.53 12.17
C ASP A 90 -3.02 -12.47 12.20
N ALA A 91 -4.19 -11.99 11.79
CA ALA A 91 -5.46 -12.71 11.94
C ALA A 91 -6.38 -12.49 10.72
N PHE A 92 -5.82 -12.60 9.52
CA PHE A 92 -6.56 -12.43 8.29
C PHE A 92 -7.44 -13.65 7.99
N ASP A 93 -8.72 -13.41 7.75
CA ASP A 93 -9.62 -14.39 7.17
C ASP A 93 -9.48 -14.41 5.64
N LEU A 94 -8.79 -15.44 5.15
CA LEU A 94 -8.58 -15.66 3.72
C LEU A 94 -9.89 -15.87 2.93
N LYS A 95 -10.92 -16.42 3.58
CA LYS A 95 -12.20 -16.73 2.93
C LYS A 95 -13.06 -15.49 2.81
N GLY A 96 -13.24 -14.77 3.92
CA GLY A 96 -13.99 -13.52 3.98
C GLY A 96 -13.23 -12.33 3.37
N ARG A 97 -11.90 -12.45 3.23
CA ARG A 97 -10.97 -11.36 2.92
C ARG A 97 -11.12 -10.22 3.93
N THR A 98 -11.16 -10.57 5.21
CA THR A 98 -11.42 -9.66 6.32
C THR A 98 -10.41 -9.83 7.44
N GLY A 99 -10.32 -8.84 8.33
CA GLY A 99 -9.53 -8.93 9.55
C GLY A 99 -8.65 -7.71 9.77
N PRO A 100 -7.89 -7.68 10.87
CA PRO A 100 -7.07 -6.55 11.24
C PRO A 100 -5.92 -6.41 10.27
N ILE A 101 -5.65 -5.20 9.81
CA ILE A 101 -4.55 -4.87 8.92
C ILE A 101 -3.74 -3.72 9.51
N SER A 102 -2.43 -3.79 9.29
CA SER A 102 -1.51 -2.69 9.51
C SER A 102 -0.71 -2.47 8.24
N GLY A 103 -0.37 -1.23 7.94
CA GLY A 103 0.35 -0.88 6.73
C GLY A 103 1.34 0.24 6.97
N THR A 104 2.39 0.24 6.16
CA THR A 104 3.36 1.34 6.06
C THR A 104 3.62 1.62 4.59
N VAL A 105 3.65 2.88 4.23
CA VAL A 105 4.08 3.37 2.92
C VAL A 105 5.17 4.40 3.15
N THR A 106 6.31 4.24 2.48
CA THR A 106 7.33 5.27 2.42
C THR A 106 7.46 5.78 1.00
N ALA A 107 7.77 7.06 0.84
CA ALA A 107 8.21 7.65 -0.42
C ALA A 107 9.44 8.52 -0.12
N ASP A 108 10.51 8.35 -0.89
CA ASP A 108 11.73 9.15 -0.72
C ASP A 108 11.52 10.60 -1.15
N LYS A 109 10.60 10.82 -2.09
CA LYS A 109 10.25 12.15 -2.60
C LYS A 109 8.84 12.16 -3.16
N ILE A 110 8.10 13.25 -2.90
CA ILE A 110 6.83 13.54 -3.56
C ILE A 110 6.95 14.89 -4.26
N GLY A 111 6.93 14.87 -5.59
CA GLY A 111 6.76 16.05 -6.42
C GLY A 111 5.29 16.38 -6.56
N LEU A 112 4.92 17.62 -6.24
CA LEU A 112 3.59 18.18 -6.44
C LEU A 112 3.74 19.51 -7.17
N ASP A 113 2.94 19.74 -8.22
CA ASP A 113 2.94 21.01 -8.96
C ASP A 113 2.14 22.09 -8.22
N ASN A 114 2.56 22.39 -6.99
CA ASN A 114 2.01 23.45 -6.16
C ASN A 114 3.12 24.04 -5.28
N PRO A 115 3.60 25.26 -5.56
CA PRO A 115 4.73 25.85 -4.84
C PRO A 115 4.43 26.15 -3.35
N THR A 116 3.16 26.23 -2.95
CA THR A 116 2.76 26.49 -1.57
C THR A 116 2.83 25.23 -0.70
N ILE A 117 2.60 24.05 -1.28
CA ILE A 117 2.55 22.77 -0.56
C ILE A 117 3.86 21.99 -0.73
N ALA A 118 4.59 22.18 -1.84
CA ALA A 118 5.83 21.48 -2.12
C ALA A 118 6.85 21.47 -0.95
N PRO A 119 7.05 22.56 -0.18
CA PRO A 119 7.94 22.53 0.98
C PRO A 119 7.52 21.56 2.08
N LEU A 120 6.20 21.34 2.28
CA LEU A 120 5.67 20.43 3.31
C LEU A 120 5.90 18.95 2.98
N LEU A 121 6.11 18.67 1.69
CA LEU A 121 6.33 17.33 1.14
C LEU A 121 7.81 17.08 0.78
N ALA A 122 8.70 17.99 1.17
CA ALA A 122 10.13 17.83 0.96
C ALA A 122 10.69 16.70 1.83
N GLY A 123 11.63 15.95 1.26
CA GLY A 123 12.26 14.81 1.93
C GLY A 123 11.39 13.56 1.94
N ARG A 124 11.79 12.60 2.79
CA ARG A 124 11.13 11.31 2.91
C ARG A 124 9.81 11.46 3.67
N ILE A 125 8.76 10.85 3.14
CA ILE A 125 7.45 10.77 3.77
C ILE A 125 7.20 9.32 4.19
N THR A 126 6.67 9.14 5.39
CA THR A 126 6.21 7.85 5.89
C THR A 126 4.75 7.97 6.27
N ALA A 127 3.91 7.12 5.72
CA ALA A 127 2.53 6.93 6.13
C ALA A 127 2.38 5.58 6.83
N LYS A 128 1.62 5.55 7.92
CA LYS A 128 1.24 4.32 8.63
C LYS A 128 -0.26 4.23 8.75
N VAL A 129 -0.78 3.02 8.78
CA VAL A 129 -2.21 2.74 8.97
C VAL A 129 -2.39 1.49 9.82
N ALA A 130 -3.40 1.49 10.67
CA ALA A 130 -3.91 0.32 11.37
C ALA A 130 -5.44 0.39 11.41
N GLY A 131 -6.08 -0.75 11.21
CA GLY A 131 -7.53 -0.87 11.24
C GLY A 131 -7.99 -2.25 10.78
N ASP A 132 -9.18 -2.32 10.21
CA ASP A 132 -9.82 -3.56 9.81
C ASP A 132 -10.29 -3.53 8.36
N LEU A 133 -10.01 -4.62 7.64
CA LEU A 133 -10.63 -4.89 6.36
C LEU A 133 -11.93 -5.68 6.57
N ALA A 134 -13.03 -5.16 6.04
CA ALA A 134 -14.30 -5.86 5.87
C ALA A 134 -14.53 -6.14 4.37
N THR A 135 -15.60 -6.88 4.05
CA THR A 135 -15.90 -7.28 2.67
C THR A 135 -16.06 -6.09 1.72
N ASP A 136 -16.68 -5.02 2.20
CA ASP A 136 -17.03 -3.83 1.41
C ASP A 136 -16.51 -2.53 2.03
N THR A 137 -15.73 -2.59 3.12
CA THR A 137 -15.21 -1.40 3.79
C THR A 137 -13.83 -1.63 4.37
N ILE A 138 -13.03 -0.57 4.45
CA ILE A 138 -11.84 -0.50 5.28
C ILE A 138 -12.15 0.48 6.41
N VAL A 139 -12.07 0.02 7.65
CA VAL A 139 -12.08 0.88 8.84
C VAL A 139 -10.65 1.22 9.18
N ILE A 140 -10.37 2.49 9.40
CA ILE A 140 -9.06 2.99 9.80
C ILE A 140 -9.18 3.51 11.22
N ASP A 141 -8.68 2.75 12.18
CA ASP A 141 -8.67 3.14 13.58
C ASP A 141 -7.62 4.23 13.84
N SER A 142 -6.47 4.08 13.20
CA SER A 142 -5.40 5.07 13.26
C SER A 142 -4.58 5.08 11.98
N GLY A 143 -4.28 6.27 11.51
CA GLY A 143 -3.35 6.52 10.43
C GLY A 143 -2.50 7.73 10.75
N SER A 144 -1.30 7.78 10.19
CA SER A 144 -0.44 8.94 10.27
C SER A 144 0.32 9.16 8.99
N VAL A 145 0.68 10.41 8.72
CA VAL A 145 1.64 10.79 7.68
C VAL A 145 2.64 11.74 8.32
N THR A 146 3.92 11.34 8.29
CA THR A 146 5.03 12.06 8.89
C THR A 146 6.09 12.37 7.85
N SER A 147 6.54 13.62 7.82
CA SER A 147 7.72 14.12 7.10
C SER A 147 8.55 15.00 8.04
N GLU A 148 9.58 15.67 7.51
CA GLU A 148 10.34 16.66 8.29
C GLU A 148 9.51 17.89 8.67
N ALA A 149 8.50 18.24 7.86
CA ALA A 149 7.70 19.46 8.02
C ALA A 149 6.23 19.20 8.41
N LEU A 150 5.80 17.94 8.38
CA LEU A 150 4.40 17.56 8.55
C LEU A 150 4.27 16.39 9.52
N ASP A 151 3.42 16.55 10.52
CA ASP A 151 2.92 15.45 11.35
C ASP A 151 1.39 15.45 11.28
N THR A 152 0.83 14.36 10.78
CA THR A 152 -0.62 14.22 10.65
C THR A 152 -1.10 12.92 11.27
N GLY A 153 -2.30 12.98 11.83
CA GLY A 153 -3.07 11.84 12.27
C GLY A 153 -4.42 11.81 11.56
N PHE A 154 -4.89 10.63 11.19
CA PHE A 154 -6.22 10.46 10.61
C PHE A 154 -6.87 9.16 11.06
N ASN A 155 -8.20 9.12 10.98
CA ASN A 155 -9.00 7.90 11.12
C ASN A 155 -10.22 8.01 10.21
N GLY A 156 -10.98 6.93 10.08
CA GLY A 156 -12.23 6.95 9.34
C GLY A 156 -12.50 5.65 8.61
N ARG A 157 -13.11 5.75 7.43
CA ARG A 157 -13.61 4.61 6.69
C ARG A 157 -13.57 4.85 5.18
N VAL A 158 -13.28 3.78 4.45
CA VAL A 158 -13.33 3.73 3.00
C VAL A 158 -14.35 2.66 2.61
N SER A 159 -15.30 3.01 1.76
CA SER A 159 -16.22 2.06 1.14
C SER A 159 -15.59 1.54 -0.14
N LEU A 160 -15.51 0.21 -0.25
CA LEU A 160 -15.04 -0.50 -1.44
C LEU A 160 -16.17 -0.73 -2.45
N ALA A 161 -17.42 -0.57 -2.04
CA ALA A 161 -18.59 -0.76 -2.89
C ALA A 161 -18.79 0.40 -3.89
N ASP A 162 -18.61 1.63 -3.41
CA ASP A 162 -18.85 2.86 -4.17
C ASP A 162 -17.65 3.81 -4.18
N GLY A 163 -16.56 3.47 -3.47
CA GLY A 163 -15.37 4.31 -3.38
C GLY A 163 -15.51 5.51 -2.45
N ALA A 164 -16.58 5.60 -1.65
CA ALA A 164 -16.77 6.70 -0.71
C ALA A 164 -15.69 6.70 0.39
N ILE A 165 -15.17 7.87 0.71
CA ILE A 165 -14.12 8.07 1.71
C ILE A 165 -14.64 9.09 2.75
N ASP A 166 -14.68 8.68 4.01
CA ASP A 166 -14.99 9.55 5.14
C ASP A 166 -13.83 9.49 6.14
N LEU A 167 -13.13 10.61 6.30
CA LEU A 167 -11.91 10.70 7.11
C LEU A 167 -11.98 11.89 8.05
N ASN A 168 -11.62 11.65 9.30
CA ASN A 168 -11.24 12.72 10.23
C ASN A 168 -9.74 12.92 10.13
N LEU A 169 -9.32 14.14 9.81
CA LEU A 169 -7.92 14.52 9.64
C LEU A 169 -7.53 15.57 10.67
N ARG A 170 -6.37 15.36 11.30
CA ARG A 170 -5.64 16.35 12.08
C ARG A 170 -4.25 16.48 11.47
N ALA A 171 -3.83 17.71 11.19
CA ALA A 171 -2.52 17.99 10.64
C ALA A 171 -1.85 19.13 11.41
N ASP A 172 -0.63 18.88 11.85
CA ASP A 172 0.26 19.86 12.47
C ASP A 172 1.44 20.05 11.50
N ALA A 173 1.53 21.24 10.90
CA ALA A 173 2.59 21.60 9.96
C ALA A 173 3.56 22.57 10.62
N ALA A 174 4.86 22.28 10.54
CA ALA A 174 5.88 23.23 10.95
C ALA A 174 5.79 24.46 10.05
N SER A 175 5.56 25.65 10.62
CA SER A 175 5.58 26.88 9.83
C SER A 175 7.00 27.12 9.33
N ALA A 176 7.17 27.26 8.01
CA ALA A 176 8.39 27.75 7.40
C ALA A 176 8.59 29.26 7.68
#